data_AF-A0A4Y8AK54-F1
#
_entry.id   AF-A0A4Y8AK54-F1
#
_cell.length_a   1.000
_cell.length_b   1.000
_cell.length_c   1.000
_cell.angle_alpha   90.00
_cell.angle_beta   90.00
_cell.angle_gamma   90.00
#
_symmetry.space_group_name_H-M   'P 1'
#
loop_
_entity.id
_entity.type
_entity.pdbx_description
1 polymer ?
#
loop_
_entity_poly.entity_id
_entity_poly.type
_entity_poly.pdbx_seq_one_letter_code
_entity_poly.pdbx_strand_id
1 'polypeptide(L)'
;MKSDMEHNEWADKEMSLERFSKENPFTVPSGYFEEAGQRILSLLKLDEFKHDDAAQGFTVPADYFEELSANIQSRINIEAVANTDEDGFTVPEGYFNQLTNTIQSRINIESAAGSNAEAFSVPAGYFDNLQQQITARIAVEEIADKQPGFTVPDGYFEKLNTAILNKTVNQEAVIRKTIVRKLWASNTFKYATAACLALIIGAGAFLRDVQQPVTHTQTFLHKQVSNIPVDEIKDYLELNIDANDTRGLMDNDKQINTDALDADLQEYIDIN
;
A
#
# COMPACT_ATOMS: atom_id res chain seq x y z
N MET A 1 -54.45 22.25 -34.70
CA MET A 1 -53.58 22.68 -35.81
C MET A 1 -53.10 21.44 -36.53
N LYS A 2 -53.60 21.20 -37.74
CA LYS A 2 -53.02 20.19 -38.65
C LYS A 2 -51.73 20.81 -39.17
N SER A 3 -50.59 20.19 -38.89
CA SER A 3 -49.32 20.60 -39.46
C SER A 3 -49.29 20.05 -40.88
N ASP A 4 -49.21 20.95 -41.85
CA ASP A 4 -49.00 20.64 -43.26
C ASP A 4 -47.57 20.08 -43.39
N MET A 5 -47.43 18.75 -43.26
CA MET A 5 -46.24 18.00 -43.64
C MET A 5 -46.43 17.45 -45.05
N GLU A 6 -46.76 18.32 -46.00
CA GLU A 6 -46.77 17.98 -47.43
C GLU A 6 -45.57 18.65 -48.12
N HIS A 7 -44.36 18.12 -47.89
CA HIS A 7 -43.25 18.17 -48.85
C HIS A 7 -42.05 17.35 -48.33
N ASN A 8 -42.16 16.02 -48.39
CA ASN A 8 -41.02 15.10 -48.22
C ASN A 8 -40.39 14.69 -49.56
N GLU A 9 -40.52 15.53 -50.61
CA GLU A 9 -39.93 15.26 -51.93
C GLU A 9 -38.37 15.31 -51.94
N TRP A 10 -37.75 15.72 -50.83
CA TRP A 10 -36.30 15.70 -50.64
C TRP A 10 -35.78 14.35 -50.12
N ALA A 11 -36.65 13.51 -49.54
CA ALA A 11 -36.24 12.21 -48.99
C ALA A 11 -35.87 11.20 -50.10
N ASP A 12 -36.51 11.32 -51.28
CA ASP A 12 -36.29 10.41 -52.42
C ASP A 12 -35.12 10.84 -53.32
N LYS A 13 -34.58 12.05 -53.17
CA LYS A 13 -33.48 12.57 -54.02
C LYS A 13 -32.09 12.14 -53.57
N GLU A 14 -31.94 11.74 -52.31
CA GLU A 14 -30.65 11.43 -51.72
C GLU A 14 -30.50 9.91 -51.49
N MET A 15 -29.89 9.23 -52.46
CA MET A 15 -29.54 7.79 -52.43
C MET A 15 -28.72 7.37 -51.18
N SER A 16 -28.21 8.33 -50.42
CA SER A 16 -27.56 8.14 -49.13
C SER A 16 -28.55 7.79 -48.01
N LEU A 17 -29.79 8.28 -48.05
CA LEU A 17 -30.81 8.05 -47.02
C LEU A 17 -31.44 6.65 -47.11
N GLU A 18 -31.45 6.03 -48.28
CA GLU A 18 -31.90 4.63 -48.46
C GLU A 18 -30.98 3.61 -47.79
N ARG A 19 -29.72 3.97 -47.52
CA ARG A 19 -28.74 3.10 -46.86
C ARG A 19 -28.86 3.07 -45.33
N PHE A 20 -29.67 3.97 -44.75
CA PHE A 20 -29.90 4.01 -43.31
C PHE A 20 -31.30 3.48 -43.00
N SER A 21 -31.39 2.54 -42.06
CA SER A 21 -32.69 2.08 -41.55
C SER A 21 -33.45 3.29 -40.99
N LYS A 22 -34.76 3.37 -41.26
CA LYS A 22 -35.66 4.34 -40.61
C LYS A 22 -35.79 4.09 -39.10
N GLU A 23 -35.29 2.97 -38.61
CA GLU A 23 -35.25 2.65 -37.19
C GLU A 23 -34.11 3.38 -36.51
N ASN A 24 -34.40 4.00 -35.36
CA ASN A 24 -33.42 4.71 -34.57
C ASN A 24 -32.41 3.71 -33.97
N PRO A 25 -31.11 3.73 -34.37
CA PRO A 25 -30.10 2.81 -33.84
C PRO A 25 -29.62 3.21 -32.43
N PHE A 26 -29.99 4.40 -31.95
CA PHE A 26 -29.60 4.88 -30.63
C PHE A 26 -30.57 4.35 -29.58
N THR A 27 -30.17 3.24 -28.96
CA THR A 27 -30.81 2.73 -27.74
C THR A 27 -30.02 3.22 -26.53
N VAL A 28 -30.72 3.74 -25.53
CA VAL A 28 -30.11 4.02 -24.24
C VAL A 28 -30.34 2.84 -23.30
N PRO A 29 -29.38 2.53 -22.41
CA PRO A 29 -29.59 1.57 -21.34
C PRO A 29 -30.80 1.93 -20.48
N SER A 30 -31.48 0.92 -19.93
CA SER A 30 -32.52 1.13 -18.92
C SER A 30 -31.95 1.93 -17.74
N GLY A 31 -32.65 2.95 -17.26
CA GLY A 31 -32.17 3.80 -16.17
C GLY A 31 -31.36 5.04 -16.61
N TYR A 32 -30.99 5.14 -17.90
CA TYR A 32 -30.10 6.23 -18.37
C TYR A 32 -30.67 7.62 -18.08
N PHE A 33 -31.96 7.84 -18.31
CA PHE A 33 -32.60 9.14 -18.08
C PHE A 33 -33.05 9.32 -16.63
N GLU A 34 -33.40 8.24 -15.93
CA GLU A 34 -33.72 8.26 -14.50
C GLU A 34 -32.51 8.68 -13.66
N GLU A 35 -31.31 8.21 -14.01
CA GLU A 35 -30.06 8.55 -13.33
C GLU A 35 -29.44 9.87 -13.82
N ALA A 36 -29.78 10.34 -15.02
CA ALA A 36 -29.17 11.53 -15.61
C ALA A 36 -29.28 12.76 -14.70
N GLY A 37 -30.46 12.98 -14.09
CA GLY A 37 -30.67 14.09 -13.15
C GLY A 37 -29.76 14.01 -11.92
N GLN A 38 -29.59 12.81 -11.35
CA GLN A 38 -28.72 12.61 -10.18
C GLN A 38 -27.23 12.76 -10.54
N ARG A 39 -26.83 12.26 -11.71
CA ARG A 39 -25.46 12.42 -12.23
C ARG A 39 -25.13 13.90 -12.47
N ILE A 40 -26.03 14.63 -13.12
CA ILE A 40 -25.87 16.07 -13.36
C ILE A 40 -25.77 16.83 -12.04
N LEU A 41 -26.64 16.53 -11.06
CA LEU A 41 -26.60 17.16 -9.74
C LEU A 41 -25.29 16.85 -8.99
N SER A 42 -24.79 15.62 -9.11
CA SER A 42 -23.52 15.21 -8.49
C SER A 42 -22.32 15.92 -9.12
N LEU A 43 -22.32 16.07 -10.45
CA LEU A 43 -21.30 16.83 -11.18
C LEU A 43 -21.34 18.31 -10.85
N LEU A 44 -22.54 18.91 -10.74
CA LEU A 44 -22.70 20.31 -10.35
C LEU A 44 -22.16 20.56 -8.94
N LYS A 45 -22.47 19.67 -7.98
CA LYS A 45 -21.94 19.73 -6.62
C LYS A 45 -20.42 19.60 -6.59
N LEU A 46 -19.85 18.67 -7.37
CA LEU A 46 -18.40 18.50 -7.47
C LEU A 46 -17.71 19.77 -8.00
N ASP A 47 -18.34 20.46 -8.95
CA ASP A 47 -17.82 21.72 -9.48
C ASP A 47 -18.00 22.88 -8.49
N GLU A 48 -19.09 22.90 -7.73
CA GLU A 48 -19.32 23.86 -6.63
C GLU A 48 -18.31 23.66 -5.47
N PHE A 49 -17.81 22.43 -5.26
CA PHE A 49 -16.73 22.14 -4.31
C PHE A 49 -15.33 22.47 -4.83
N LYS A 50 -15.15 22.74 -6.12
CA LYS A 50 -13.90 23.34 -6.63
C LYS A 50 -13.93 24.84 -6.33
N HIS A 51 -13.77 25.19 -5.06
CA HIS A 51 -13.47 26.57 -4.71
C HIS A 51 -12.11 26.95 -5.34
N ASP A 52 -11.99 28.18 -5.84
CA ASP A 52 -10.75 28.80 -6.37
C ASP A 52 -9.62 28.88 -5.32
N ASP A 53 -9.88 28.44 -4.09
CA ASP A 53 -8.92 28.39 -3.01
C ASP A 53 -8.14 27.07 -3.10
N ALA A 54 -6.97 27.12 -3.75
CA ALA A 54 -6.00 26.03 -3.83
C ALA A 54 -5.56 25.49 -2.45
N ALA A 55 -5.97 26.13 -1.36
CA ALA A 55 -5.74 25.70 0.02
C ALA A 55 -6.68 24.60 0.53
N GLN A 56 -7.81 24.30 -0.15
CA GLN A 56 -8.72 23.21 0.22
C GLN A 56 -9.09 22.27 -0.94
N GLY A 57 -8.26 22.21 -1.98
CA GLY A 57 -8.31 21.11 -2.94
C GLY A 57 -7.93 19.78 -2.29
N PHE A 58 -8.22 18.66 -2.96
CA PHE A 58 -7.58 17.37 -2.66
C PHE A 58 -6.08 17.47 -3.00
N THR A 59 -5.33 18.22 -2.20
CA THR A 59 -3.89 18.35 -2.34
C THR A 59 -3.26 17.16 -1.67
N VAL A 60 -2.47 16.42 -2.42
CA VAL A 60 -1.59 15.40 -1.87
C VAL A 60 -0.72 16.07 -0.80
N PRO A 61 -0.65 15.53 0.43
CA PRO A 61 0.21 16.08 1.48
C PRO A 61 1.65 16.24 0.98
N ALA A 62 2.35 17.24 1.52
CA ALA A 62 3.79 17.35 1.32
C ALA A 62 4.44 16.01 1.69
N ASP A 63 5.38 15.57 0.86
CA ASP A 63 6.17 14.34 1.05
C ASP A 63 5.41 13.01 0.94
N TYR A 64 4.11 13.00 0.59
CA TYR A 64 3.34 11.75 0.39
C TYR A 64 4.04 10.76 -0.54
N PHE A 65 4.56 11.24 -1.67
CA PHE A 65 5.23 10.37 -2.64
C PHE A 65 6.59 9.91 -2.14
N GLU A 66 7.32 10.73 -1.38
CA GLU A 66 8.58 10.31 -0.76
C GLU A 66 8.35 9.25 0.32
N GLU A 67 7.35 9.46 1.19
CA GLU A 67 6.95 8.48 2.21
C GLU A 67 6.43 7.18 1.60
N LEU A 68 5.62 7.28 0.54
CA LEU A 68 5.11 6.12 -0.19
C LEU A 68 6.26 5.33 -0.82
N SER A 69 7.19 6.00 -1.50
CA SER A 69 8.38 5.37 -2.08
C SER A 69 9.24 4.71 -1.01
N ALA A 70 9.48 5.38 0.12
CA ALA A 70 10.23 4.81 1.24
C ALA A 70 9.52 3.59 1.85
N ASN A 71 8.18 3.63 1.98
CA ASN A 71 7.39 2.51 2.48
C ASN A 71 7.46 1.30 1.54
N ILE A 72 7.29 1.54 0.23
CA ILE A 72 7.37 0.50 -0.80
C ILE A 72 8.76 -0.15 -0.76
N GLN A 73 9.83 0.65 -0.74
CA GLN A 73 11.20 0.13 -0.68
C GLN A 73 11.45 -0.68 0.59
N SER A 74 10.96 -0.20 1.74
CA SER A 74 11.05 -0.92 3.01
C SER A 74 10.34 -2.27 2.94
N ARG A 75 9.15 -2.34 2.30
CA ARG A 75 8.40 -3.58 2.15
C ARG A 75 9.10 -4.58 1.25
N ILE A 76 9.57 -4.12 0.08
CA ILE A 76 10.33 -4.97 -0.87
C ILE A 76 11.56 -5.57 -0.18
N ASN A 77 12.28 -4.79 0.63
CA ASN A 77 13.44 -5.27 1.37
C ASN A 77 13.07 -6.30 2.44
N ILE A 78 11.95 -6.13 3.15
CA ILE A 78 11.47 -7.08 4.15
C ILE A 78 11.06 -8.40 3.47
N GLU A 79 10.36 -8.33 2.35
CA GLU A 79 9.93 -9.49 1.56
C GLU A 79 11.12 -10.29 1.02
N ALA A 80 12.14 -9.60 0.48
CA ALA A 80 13.38 -10.20 0.00
C ALA A 80 14.16 -10.93 1.12
N VAL A 81 14.07 -10.46 2.36
CA VAL A 81 14.73 -11.08 3.52
C VAL A 81 13.88 -12.20 4.12
N ALA A 82 12.56 -12.06 4.10
CA ALA A 82 11.64 -12.96 4.79
C ALA A 82 11.47 -14.32 4.09
N ASN A 83 11.67 -14.43 2.76
CA ASN A 83 11.46 -15.69 2.00
C ASN A 83 10.18 -16.45 2.44
N THR A 84 9.12 -15.72 2.76
CA THR A 84 7.85 -16.32 3.14
C THR A 84 7.01 -16.40 1.88
N ASP A 85 6.82 -17.61 1.35
CA ASP A 85 5.74 -17.95 0.40
C ASP A 85 4.33 -17.74 1.02
N GLU A 86 4.24 -17.18 2.23
CA GLU A 86 2.98 -16.81 2.85
C GLU A 86 2.55 -15.44 2.31
N ASP A 87 1.50 -15.48 1.48
CA ASP A 87 0.79 -14.35 0.91
C ASP A 87 0.66 -13.21 1.94
N GLY A 88 1.45 -12.15 1.70
CA GLY A 88 1.35 -10.92 2.47
C GLY A 88 -0.06 -10.35 2.36
N PHE A 89 -0.68 -10.06 3.51
CA PHE A 89 -2.04 -9.52 3.63
C PHE A 89 -3.18 -10.50 3.32
N THR A 90 -3.19 -11.65 3.99
CA THR A 90 -4.39 -12.48 4.09
C THR A 90 -5.36 -11.86 5.10
N VAL A 91 -6.60 -11.62 4.68
CA VAL A 91 -7.69 -11.31 5.61
C VAL A 91 -7.92 -12.52 6.51
N PRO A 92 -8.12 -12.33 7.83
CA PRO A 92 -8.39 -13.43 8.74
C PRO A 92 -9.56 -14.29 8.24
N GLU A 93 -9.44 -15.60 8.43
CA GLU A 93 -10.50 -16.54 8.07
C GLU A 93 -11.83 -16.09 8.70
N GLY A 94 -12.86 -15.93 7.85
CA GLY A 94 -14.19 -15.51 8.31
C GLY A 94 -14.41 -14.01 8.51
N TYR A 95 -13.44 -13.14 8.21
CA TYR A 95 -13.61 -11.68 8.25
C TYR A 95 -14.89 -11.21 7.53
N PHE A 96 -15.09 -11.66 6.29
CA PHE A 96 -16.26 -11.28 5.50
C PHE A 96 -17.57 -11.87 6.01
N ASN A 97 -17.53 -13.05 6.63
CA ASN A 97 -18.70 -13.65 7.27
C ASN A 97 -19.10 -12.83 8.51
N GLN A 98 -18.12 -12.44 9.33
CA GLN A 98 -18.37 -11.58 10.50
C GLN A 98 -18.87 -10.19 10.08
N LEU A 99 -18.28 -9.60 9.04
CA LEU A 99 -18.71 -8.32 8.51
C LEU A 99 -20.15 -8.39 8.01
N THR A 100 -20.49 -9.39 7.20
CA THR A 100 -21.85 -9.63 6.70
C THR A 100 -22.85 -9.79 7.85
N ASN A 101 -22.53 -10.62 8.85
CA ASN A 101 -23.39 -10.82 10.01
C ASN A 101 -23.57 -9.54 10.83
N THR A 102 -22.52 -8.73 10.97
CA THR A 102 -22.57 -7.45 11.68
C THR A 102 -23.45 -6.44 10.95
N ILE A 103 -23.30 -6.33 9.63
CA ILE A 103 -24.11 -5.46 8.78
C ILE A 103 -25.58 -5.89 8.86
N GLN A 104 -25.86 -7.19 8.69
CA GLN A 104 -27.22 -7.69 8.75
C GLN A 104 -27.86 -7.49 10.13
N SER A 105 -27.10 -7.72 11.21
CA SER A 105 -27.56 -7.45 12.57
C SER A 105 -27.91 -5.97 12.76
N ARG A 106 -27.08 -5.05 12.28
CA ARG A 106 -27.35 -3.60 12.36
C ARG A 106 -28.59 -3.21 11.56
N ILE A 107 -28.71 -3.69 10.32
CA ILE A 107 -29.88 -3.42 9.47
C ILE A 107 -31.15 -3.94 10.14
N ASN A 108 -31.12 -5.15 10.70
CA ASN A 108 -32.27 -5.74 11.40
C ASN A 108 -32.63 -4.96 12.68
N ILE A 109 -31.65 -4.49 13.44
CA ILE A 109 -31.88 -3.64 14.61
C ILE A 109 -32.47 -2.31 14.20
N GLU A 110 -31.96 -1.67 13.15
CA GLU A 110 -32.45 -0.38 12.66
C GLU A 110 -33.88 -0.47 12.08
N SER A 111 -34.16 -1.52 11.31
CA SER A 111 -35.50 -1.78 10.77
C SER A 111 -36.51 -2.19 11.85
N ALA A 112 -36.08 -2.89 12.92
CA ALA A 112 -36.94 -3.21 14.06
C ALA A 112 -37.12 -2.04 15.04
N ALA A 113 -36.12 -1.17 15.19
CA ALA A 113 -36.17 0.01 16.05
C ALA A 113 -37.02 1.15 15.45
N GLY A 114 -37.27 1.11 14.14
CA GLY A 114 -38.00 2.16 13.44
C GLY A 114 -37.22 3.48 13.42
N SER A 115 -37.47 4.31 12.42
CA SER A 115 -36.79 5.59 12.16
C SER A 115 -36.97 6.67 13.25
N ASN A 116 -37.42 6.31 14.46
CA ASN A 116 -37.78 7.20 15.57
C ASN A 116 -37.34 6.69 16.95
N ALA A 117 -36.58 5.61 17.06
CA ALA A 117 -35.94 5.30 18.34
C ALA A 117 -34.76 6.26 18.52
N GLU A 118 -34.87 7.15 19.50
CA GLU A 118 -33.78 8.03 19.96
C GLU A 118 -32.54 7.20 20.34
N ALA A 119 -31.72 6.84 19.35
CA ALA A 119 -30.51 6.04 19.54
C ALA A 119 -29.42 6.79 20.33
N PHE A 120 -29.64 8.07 20.62
CA PHE A 120 -28.81 8.91 21.47
C PHE A 120 -29.66 9.68 22.49
N SER A 121 -30.52 8.96 23.23
CA SER A 121 -31.19 9.53 24.39
C SER A 121 -30.21 9.63 25.56
N VAL A 122 -29.94 10.85 26.02
CA VAL A 122 -29.14 11.10 27.22
C VAL A 122 -29.93 10.61 28.45
N PRO A 123 -29.31 9.89 29.40
CA PRO A 123 -29.99 9.44 30.60
C PRO A 123 -30.68 10.57 31.34
N ALA A 124 -31.86 10.31 31.90
CA ALA A 124 -32.58 11.28 32.72
C ALA A 124 -31.67 11.78 33.86
N GLY A 125 -31.51 13.11 33.96
CA GLY A 125 -30.63 13.72 34.95
C GLY A 125 -29.14 13.78 34.57
N TYR A 126 -28.74 13.43 33.35
CA TYR A 126 -27.36 13.59 32.88
C TYR A 126 -26.87 15.02 33.07
N PHE A 127 -27.63 16.01 32.57
CA PHE A 127 -27.27 17.41 32.68
C PHE A 127 -27.38 17.96 34.11
N ASP A 128 -28.33 17.47 34.91
CA ASP A 128 -28.50 17.86 36.31
C ASP A 128 -27.28 17.44 37.16
N ASN A 129 -26.74 16.25 36.90
CA ASN A 129 -25.56 15.73 37.61
C ASN A 129 -24.23 16.22 37.01
N LEU A 130 -24.21 16.61 35.74
CA LEU A 130 -22.99 17.05 35.05
C LEU A 130 -22.32 18.22 35.78
N GLN A 131 -23.10 19.21 36.24
CA GLN A 131 -22.58 20.36 36.96
C GLN A 131 -21.90 19.96 38.28
N GLN A 132 -22.51 19.03 39.02
CA GLN A 132 -21.95 18.51 40.27
C GLN A 132 -20.68 17.68 40.01
N GLN A 133 -20.66 16.88 38.95
CA GLN A 133 -19.50 16.08 38.55
C GLN A 133 -18.31 16.95 38.15
N ILE A 134 -18.54 18.00 37.34
CA ILE A 134 -17.49 18.95 36.95
C ILE A 134 -16.92 19.65 38.19
N THR A 135 -17.79 20.13 39.09
CA THR A 135 -17.36 20.80 40.32
C THR A 135 -16.56 19.87 41.24
N ALA A 136 -17.02 18.63 41.41
CA ALA A 136 -16.32 17.62 42.20
C ALA A 136 -14.94 17.31 41.61
N ARG A 137 -14.84 17.22 40.28
CA ARG A 137 -13.56 16.96 39.60
C ARG A 137 -12.57 18.12 39.75
N ILE A 138 -13.03 19.36 39.60
CA ILE A 138 -12.20 20.56 39.82
C ILE A 138 -11.69 20.58 41.26
N ALA A 139 -12.53 20.27 42.25
CA ALA A 139 -12.11 20.22 43.65
C ALA A 139 -11.05 19.13 43.91
N VAL A 140 -11.18 17.97 43.27
CA VAL A 140 -10.16 16.89 43.34
C VAL A 140 -8.86 17.33 42.70
N GLU A 141 -8.91 17.97 41.52
CA GLU A 141 -7.73 18.49 40.83
C GLU A 141 -7.03 19.58 41.66
N GLU A 142 -7.77 20.51 42.29
CA GLU A 142 -7.19 21.54 43.16
C GLU A 142 -6.52 20.95 44.42
N ILE A 143 -7.02 19.83 44.94
CA ILE A 143 -6.40 19.11 46.05
C ILE A 143 -5.16 18.34 45.57
N ALA A 144 -5.24 17.73 44.39
CA ALA A 144 -4.14 16.99 43.79
C ALA A 144 -2.96 17.90 43.43
N ASP A 145 -3.22 19.11 42.93
CA ASP A 145 -2.17 20.11 42.63
C ASP A 145 -1.48 20.66 43.89
N LYS A 146 -2.13 20.56 45.07
CA LYS A 146 -1.56 20.99 46.36
C LYS A 146 -0.65 19.95 47.03
N GLN A 147 -0.65 18.71 46.54
CA GLN A 147 0.29 17.68 46.98
C GLN A 147 1.26 17.40 45.84
N PRO A 148 2.59 17.52 46.03
CA PRO A 148 3.53 17.13 45.00
C PRO A 148 3.35 15.64 44.70
N GLY A 149 2.63 15.34 43.61
CA GLY A 149 2.43 14.00 43.10
C GLY A 149 3.79 13.39 42.79
N PHE A 150 4.17 12.39 43.59
CA PHE A 150 5.40 11.60 43.48
C PHE A 150 6.68 12.33 43.90
N THR A 151 6.83 12.58 45.20
CA THR A 151 8.17 12.81 45.78
C THR A 151 8.93 11.49 45.86
N VAL A 152 10.16 11.47 45.37
CA VAL A 152 11.05 10.33 45.53
C VAL A 152 11.40 10.16 47.03
N PRO A 153 11.37 8.94 47.60
CA PRO A 153 11.75 8.72 49.00
C PRO A 153 13.18 9.17 49.28
N ASP A 154 13.42 9.72 50.47
CA ASP A 154 14.76 10.11 50.91
C ASP A 154 15.75 8.94 50.76
N GLY A 155 16.88 9.20 50.10
CA GLY A 155 17.94 8.19 49.90
C GLY A 155 17.70 7.20 48.76
N TYR A 156 16.68 7.39 47.90
CA TYR A 156 16.42 6.50 46.75
C TYR A 156 17.61 6.43 45.81
N PHE A 157 18.19 7.56 45.44
CA PHE A 157 19.28 7.62 44.47
C PHE A 157 20.58 7.01 45.01
N GLU A 158 20.80 7.11 46.32
CA GLU A 158 21.92 6.52 47.05
C GLU A 158 21.77 4.99 47.10
N LYS A 159 20.56 4.49 47.40
CA LYS A 159 20.24 3.06 47.34
C LYS A 159 20.33 2.50 45.92
N LEU A 160 19.91 3.28 44.92
CA LEU A 160 20.02 2.90 43.52
C LEU A 160 21.48 2.83 43.08
N ASN A 161 22.28 3.85 43.40
CA ASN A 161 23.69 3.91 43.05
C ASN A 161 24.47 2.75 43.69
N THR A 162 24.26 2.50 44.99
CA THR A 162 24.86 1.34 45.67
C THR A 162 24.44 0.00 45.06
N ALA A 163 23.16 -0.15 44.68
CA ALA A 163 22.68 -1.36 43.99
C ALA A 163 23.31 -1.55 42.60
N ILE A 164 23.49 -0.47 41.84
CA ILE A 164 24.15 -0.50 40.52
C ILE A 164 25.62 -0.89 40.70
N LEU A 165 26.37 -0.23 41.58
CA LEU A 165 27.79 -0.52 41.82
C LEU A 165 28.02 -1.96 42.28
N ASN A 166 27.12 -2.50 43.12
CA ASN A 166 27.18 -3.89 43.54
C ASN A 166 26.91 -4.88 42.40
N LYS A 167 26.10 -4.50 41.41
CA LYS A 167 25.79 -5.34 40.24
C LYS A 167 26.80 -5.19 39.09
N THR A 168 27.56 -4.09 39.03
CA THR A 168 28.44 -3.81 37.88
C THR A 168 29.93 -3.84 38.21
N VAL A 169 30.33 -3.35 39.38
CA VAL A 169 31.75 -3.17 39.76
C VAL A 169 32.19 -4.15 40.84
N ASN A 170 31.37 -4.37 41.88
CA ASN A 170 31.70 -5.26 42.99
C ASN A 170 31.15 -6.68 42.82
N GLN A 171 30.90 -7.11 41.57
CA GLN A 171 30.62 -8.51 41.33
C GLN A 171 31.91 -9.29 41.57
N GLU A 172 32.08 -9.79 42.80
CA GLU A 172 33.11 -10.78 43.13
C GLU A 172 33.03 -11.85 42.06
N ALA A 173 34.03 -11.88 41.19
CA ALA A 173 34.16 -12.91 40.19
C ALA A 173 34.12 -14.22 40.97
N VAL A 174 33.04 -14.98 40.79
CA VAL A 174 33.01 -16.37 41.23
C VAL A 174 34.10 -17.03 40.40
N ILE A 175 35.32 -17.08 40.94
CA ILE A 175 36.44 -17.80 40.35
C ILE A 175 36.07 -19.28 40.52
N ARG A 176 35.19 -19.76 39.64
CA ARG A 176 35.03 -21.18 39.42
C ARG A 176 36.39 -21.62 38.91
N LYS A 177 37.15 -22.31 39.76
CA LYS A 177 38.42 -22.93 39.42
C LYS A 177 38.14 -24.00 38.36
N THR A 178 37.99 -23.59 37.10
CA THR A 178 37.81 -24.49 35.99
C THR A 178 39.16 -25.12 35.72
N ILE A 179 39.21 -26.45 35.78
CA ILE A 179 40.40 -27.21 35.41
C ILE A 179 40.57 -27.04 33.90
N VAL A 180 41.49 -26.18 33.49
CA VAL A 180 41.81 -25.98 32.07
C VAL A 180 42.69 -27.16 31.63
N ARG A 181 42.07 -28.20 31.05
CA ARG A 181 42.81 -29.24 30.33
C ARG A 181 43.14 -28.72 28.94
N LYS A 182 44.43 -28.62 28.63
CA LYS A 182 44.93 -28.22 27.31
C LYS A 182 44.70 -29.39 26.33
N LEU A 183 43.57 -29.39 25.62
CA LEU A 183 43.14 -30.50 24.77
C LEU A 183 43.85 -30.58 23.40
N TRP A 184 44.60 -29.55 23.00
CA TRP A 184 45.30 -29.50 21.71
C TRP A 184 46.72 -28.98 21.88
N ALA A 185 47.65 -29.89 22.15
CA ALA A 185 49.07 -29.56 22.30
C ALA A 185 49.98 -30.52 21.52
N SER A 186 49.54 -30.99 20.34
CA SER A 186 50.41 -31.75 19.42
C SER A 186 50.63 -30.99 18.13
N ASN A 187 51.89 -30.95 17.67
CA ASN A 187 52.31 -30.31 16.41
C ASN A 187 51.66 -30.93 15.15
N THR A 188 50.89 -32.01 15.30
CA THR A 188 50.11 -32.65 14.24
C THR A 188 48.90 -31.82 13.79
N PHE A 189 48.37 -30.92 14.62
CA PHE A 189 47.26 -30.05 14.22
C PHE A 189 47.64 -29.14 13.05
N LYS A 190 48.91 -28.72 12.95
CA LYS A 190 49.41 -27.84 11.89
C LYS A 190 49.28 -28.47 10.50
N TYR A 191 49.49 -29.78 10.39
CA TYR A 191 49.35 -30.52 9.13
C TYR A 191 47.89 -30.87 8.84
N ALA A 192 47.10 -31.20 9.87
CA ALA A 192 45.67 -31.46 9.72
C ALA A 192 44.93 -30.21 9.22
N THR A 193 45.23 -29.03 9.78
CA THR A 193 44.64 -27.76 9.32
C THR A 193 45.01 -27.45 7.88
N ALA A 194 46.26 -27.71 7.46
CA ALA A 194 46.68 -27.48 6.08
C ALA A 194 45.94 -28.39 5.09
N ALA A 195 45.76 -29.67 5.43
CA ALA A 195 45.01 -30.61 4.60
C ALA A 195 43.52 -30.27 4.53
N CYS A 196 42.89 -29.86 5.65
CA CYS A 196 41.51 -29.41 5.66
C CYS A 196 41.31 -28.14 4.83
N LEU A 197 42.21 -27.17 4.93
CA LEU A 197 42.15 -25.96 4.10
C LEU A 197 42.34 -26.29 2.61
N ALA A 198 43.26 -27.19 2.27
CA ALA A 198 43.42 -27.64 0.88
C ALA A 198 42.18 -28.38 0.36
N LEU A 199 41.52 -29.20 1.18
CA LEU A 199 40.26 -29.84 0.81
C LEU A 199 39.11 -28.85 0.69
N ILE A 200 39.02 -27.84 1.56
CA ILE A 200 37.97 -26.80 1.50
C ILE A 200 38.16 -25.94 0.26
N ILE A 201 39.40 -25.55 -0.08
CA ILE A 201 39.69 -24.77 -1.29
C ILE A 201 39.46 -25.63 -2.54
N GLY A 202 39.88 -26.90 -2.53
CA GLY A 202 39.67 -27.83 -3.64
C GLY A 202 38.19 -28.16 -3.87
N ALA A 203 37.44 -28.46 -2.81
CA ALA A 203 36.00 -28.69 -2.88
C ALA A 203 35.23 -27.40 -3.20
N GLY A 204 35.66 -26.25 -2.66
CA GLY A 204 35.05 -24.94 -2.93
C GLY A 204 35.31 -24.44 -4.35
N ALA A 205 36.43 -24.82 -4.98
CA ALA A 205 36.68 -24.57 -6.40
C ALA A 205 35.92 -25.56 -7.30
N PHE A 206 35.74 -26.81 -6.87
CA PHE A 206 34.98 -27.83 -7.59
C PHE A 206 33.45 -27.60 -7.50
N LEU A 207 32.97 -27.02 -6.41
CA LEU A 207 31.58 -26.59 -6.19
C LEU A 207 31.36 -25.11 -6.55
N ARG A 208 32.35 -24.47 -7.21
CA ARG A 208 32.20 -23.10 -7.69
C ARG A 208 31.31 -23.11 -8.92
N ASP A 209 30.01 -23.19 -8.69
CA ASP A 209 29.05 -22.67 -9.63
C ASP A 209 29.37 -21.18 -9.78
N VAL A 210 29.73 -20.76 -10.99
CA VAL A 210 29.92 -19.35 -11.29
C VAL A 210 28.55 -18.73 -11.02
N GLN A 211 28.44 -17.90 -9.98
CA GLN A 211 27.26 -17.05 -9.80
C GLN A 211 27.10 -16.25 -11.10
N GLN A 212 26.21 -16.72 -11.96
CA GLN A 212 25.68 -15.91 -13.04
C GLN A 212 24.95 -14.73 -12.38
N PRO A 213 24.98 -13.53 -12.98
CA PRO A 213 24.13 -12.45 -12.52
C PRO A 213 22.70 -12.98 -12.43
N VAL A 214 22.00 -12.65 -11.36
CA VAL A 214 20.63 -13.11 -11.11
C VAL A 214 19.78 -12.67 -12.31
N THR A 215 19.47 -13.59 -13.21
CA THR A 215 18.60 -13.33 -14.36
C THR A 215 17.17 -13.51 -13.88
N HIS A 216 16.38 -12.44 -13.96
CA HIS A 216 14.99 -12.39 -13.49
C HIS A 216 14.02 -13.07 -14.48
N THR A 217 14.44 -14.14 -15.17
CA THR A 217 13.71 -14.78 -16.28
C THR A 217 12.53 -15.64 -15.81
N GLN A 218 12.39 -15.86 -14.50
CA GLN A 218 11.29 -16.65 -13.92
C GLN A 218 10.42 -15.89 -12.91
N THR A 219 10.57 -14.56 -12.84
CA THR A 219 9.70 -13.74 -11.97
C THR A 219 8.27 -13.75 -12.52
N PHE A 220 7.25 -13.80 -11.66
CA PHE A 220 5.84 -13.79 -12.06
C PHE A 220 5.51 -12.68 -13.07
N LEU A 221 6.03 -11.47 -12.83
CA LEU A 221 5.89 -10.34 -13.75
C LEU A 221 6.51 -10.61 -15.12
N HIS A 222 7.70 -11.24 -15.18
CA HIS A 222 8.35 -11.56 -16.44
C HIS A 222 7.50 -12.51 -17.29
N LYS A 223 6.91 -13.54 -16.65
CA LYS A 223 6.00 -14.49 -17.31
C LYS A 223 4.68 -13.85 -17.77
N GLN A 224 4.19 -12.85 -17.03
CA GLN A 224 2.99 -12.12 -17.44
C GLN A 224 3.27 -11.18 -18.61
N VAL A 225 4.40 -10.48 -18.59
CA VAL A 225 4.80 -9.54 -19.65
C VAL A 225 5.18 -10.29 -20.94
N SER A 226 5.84 -11.45 -20.85
CA SER A 226 6.18 -12.26 -22.04
C SER A 226 4.96 -12.83 -22.77
N ASN A 227 3.80 -12.93 -22.11
CA ASN A 227 2.57 -13.41 -22.72
C ASN A 227 1.81 -12.30 -23.49
N ILE A 228 2.25 -11.04 -23.38
CA ILE A 228 1.64 -9.92 -24.10
C ILE A 228 2.28 -9.85 -25.49
N PRO A 229 1.49 -9.87 -26.58
CA PRO A 229 2.01 -9.70 -27.94
C PRO A 229 2.72 -8.35 -28.11
N VAL A 230 3.82 -8.34 -28.87
CA VAL A 230 4.62 -7.13 -29.12
C VAL A 230 3.78 -6.01 -29.77
N ASP A 231 2.83 -6.38 -30.64
CA ASP A 231 1.91 -5.43 -31.28
C ASP A 231 1.02 -4.70 -30.27
N GLU A 232 0.58 -5.38 -29.20
CA GLU A 232 -0.27 -4.79 -28.16
C GLU A 232 0.52 -3.84 -27.25
N ILE A 233 1.79 -4.18 -26.98
CA ILE A 233 2.72 -3.30 -26.26
C ILE A 233 2.95 -2.03 -27.07
N LYS A 234 3.14 -2.16 -28.39
CA LYS A 234 3.31 -1.04 -29.31
C LYS A 234 2.07 -0.14 -29.35
N ASP A 235 0.89 -0.72 -29.57
CA ASP A 235 -0.37 0.03 -29.62
C ASP A 235 -0.63 0.78 -28.30
N TYR A 236 -0.34 0.14 -27.16
CA TYR A 236 -0.47 0.77 -25.85
C TYR A 236 0.51 1.94 -25.67
N LEU A 237 1.78 1.75 -26.07
CA LEU A 237 2.77 2.81 -25.99
C LEU A 237 2.38 3.97 -26.90
N GLU A 238 1.98 3.72 -28.15
CA GLU A 238 1.53 4.75 -29.09
C GLU A 238 0.30 5.52 -28.59
N LEU A 239 -0.65 4.85 -27.93
CA LEU A 239 -1.86 5.48 -27.41
C LEU A 239 -1.61 6.32 -26.14
N ASN A 240 -0.55 6.00 -25.38
CA ASN A 240 -0.25 6.64 -24.09
C ASN A 240 0.98 7.56 -24.13
N ILE A 241 1.54 7.88 -25.30
CA ILE A 241 2.62 8.88 -25.42
C ILE A 241 2.08 10.26 -25.03
N ASP A 242 2.65 10.87 -23.99
CA ASP A 242 2.29 12.22 -23.56
C ASP A 242 3.24 13.32 -24.09
N ALA A 243 2.88 14.58 -23.83
CA ALA A 243 3.65 15.75 -24.26
C ALA A 243 5.01 15.90 -23.53
N ASN A 244 5.27 15.10 -22.49
CA ASN A 244 6.53 15.08 -21.75
C ASN A 244 7.48 14.03 -22.32
N ASP A 245 6.96 12.86 -22.71
CA ASP A 245 7.72 11.79 -23.37
C ASP A 245 8.26 12.22 -24.73
N THR A 246 7.43 12.93 -25.51
CA THR A 246 7.86 13.55 -26.78
C THR A 246 9.01 14.55 -26.59
N ARG A 247 9.07 15.26 -25.46
CA ARG A 247 10.18 16.19 -25.15
C ARG A 247 11.45 15.44 -24.76
N GLY A 248 11.35 14.33 -24.02
CA GLY A 248 12.49 13.45 -23.71
C GLY A 248 13.11 12.81 -24.96
N LEU A 249 12.29 12.49 -25.96
CA LEU A 249 12.71 11.98 -27.27
C LEU A 249 13.34 13.04 -28.18
N MET A 250 13.03 14.31 -27.99
CA MET A 250 13.63 15.43 -28.72
C MET A 250 14.96 15.90 -28.09
N ASP A 251 15.14 15.70 -26.79
CA ASP A 251 16.37 16.06 -26.05
C ASP A 251 17.45 14.96 -26.14
N ASN A 252 17.03 13.70 -26.33
CA ASN A 252 17.93 12.60 -26.67
C ASN A 252 18.02 12.49 -28.20
N ASP A 253 19.12 12.96 -28.78
CA ASP A 253 19.44 12.93 -30.22
C ASP A 253 19.63 11.50 -30.82
N LYS A 254 18.96 10.50 -30.24
CA LYS A 254 18.82 9.15 -30.77
C LYS A 254 17.41 8.99 -31.30
N GLN A 255 17.26 9.24 -32.60
CA GLN A 255 16.10 8.82 -33.38
C GLN A 255 15.75 7.37 -33.01
N ILE A 256 14.52 7.13 -32.52
CA ILE A 256 14.01 5.77 -32.38
C ILE A 256 13.87 5.21 -33.79
N ASN A 257 14.84 4.39 -34.17
CA ASN A 257 14.77 3.63 -35.40
C ASN A 257 13.83 2.46 -35.11
N THR A 258 12.59 2.56 -35.56
CA THR A 258 11.56 1.52 -35.36
C THR A 258 11.99 0.17 -35.91
N ASP A 259 12.87 0.15 -36.92
CA ASP A 259 13.43 -1.07 -37.48
C ASP A 259 14.51 -1.70 -36.57
N ALA A 260 15.15 -0.91 -35.71
CA ALA A 260 16.12 -1.39 -34.72
C ALA A 260 15.45 -1.79 -33.39
N LEU A 261 14.25 -1.28 -33.10
CA LEU A 261 13.51 -1.62 -31.89
C LEU A 261 13.05 -3.08 -31.91
N ASP A 262 12.60 -3.59 -33.06
CA ASP A 262 12.26 -5.01 -33.22
C ASP A 262 13.48 -5.90 -32.97
N ALA A 263 14.66 -5.51 -33.50
CA ALA A 263 15.90 -6.25 -33.31
C ALA A 263 16.39 -6.22 -31.86
N ASP A 264 16.35 -5.05 -31.20
CA ASP A 264 16.77 -4.88 -29.80
C ASP A 264 15.84 -5.63 -28.83
N LEU A 265 14.53 -5.65 -29.09
CA LEU A 265 13.56 -6.41 -28.28
C LEU A 265 13.73 -7.91 -28.47
N GLN A 266 14.01 -8.36 -29.69
CA GLN A 266 14.22 -9.77 -30.01
C GLN A 266 15.56 -10.28 -29.47
N GLU A 267 16.62 -9.47 -29.54
CA GLU A 267 17.92 -9.77 -28.92
C GLU A 267 17.81 -9.83 -27.39
N TYR A 268 17.00 -8.96 -26.75
CA TYR A 268 16.80 -8.99 -25.31
C TYR A 268 15.98 -10.21 -24.82
N ILE A 269 15.09 -10.73 -25.66
CA ILE A 269 14.31 -11.96 -25.40
C ILE A 269 15.14 -13.22 -25.68
N ASP A 270 16.03 -13.20 -26.67
CA ASP A 270 16.84 -14.38 -27.00
C ASP A 270 18.08 -14.55 -26.09
N ILE A 271 18.57 -13.46 -25.47
CA ILE A 271 19.72 -13.49 -24.56
C ILE A 271 19.34 -13.86 -23.11
N ASN A 272 18.05 -13.79 -22.73
CA ASN A 272 17.56 -14.05 -21.37
C ASN A 272 16.35 -14.98 -21.36
#